data_AF-A0A3R8V785-F1
#
_entry.id   AF-A0A3R8V785-F1
#
_cell.length_a   1.000
_cell.length_b   1.000
_cell.length_c   1.000
_cell.angle_alpha   90.00
_cell.angle_beta   90.00
_cell.angle_gamma   90.00
#
_symmetry.space_group_name_H-M   'P 1'
#
loop_
_entity.id
_entity.type
_entity.pdbx_description
1 polymer ?
#
loop_
_entity_poly.entity_id
_entity_poly.type
_entity_poly.pdbx_seq_one_letter_code
_entity_poly.pdbx_strand_id
1 'polypeptide(L)' 'MAKYIVKATIQTLEKGKKLVIKPSAEPQEVPKALVKELLGKGLIVETGTGSAKSAAEPTQAGDDTGTGDDNSGD' A
#
# COMPACT_ATOMS: atom_id res chain seq x y z
N MET A 1 19.09 -8.14 -5.50
CA MET A 1 17.96 -8.55 -4.65
C MET A 1 16.64 -8.23 -5.35
N ALA A 2 15.58 -9.00 -5.12
CA ALA A 2 14.26 -8.70 -5.70
C ALA A 2 13.52 -7.73 -4.76
N LYS A 3 12.90 -6.69 -5.33
CA LYS A 3 12.13 -5.69 -4.60
C LYS A 3 10.63 -5.88 -4.88
N TYR A 4 9.81 -5.66 -3.86
CA TYR A 4 8.36 -5.87 -3.90
C TYR A 4 7.64 -4.69 -3.27
N ILE A 5 6.47 -4.35 -3.80
CA ILE A 5 5.55 -3.40 -3.15
C ILE A 5 4.81 -4.15 -2.05
N VAL A 6 4.83 -3.61 -0.84
CA VAL A 6 4.19 -4.22 0.33
C VAL A 6 2.86 -3.50 0.56
N LYS A 7 1.74 -4.22 0.41
CA LYS A 7 0.39 -3.63 0.51
C LYS A 7 -0.12 -3.57 1.95
N ALA A 8 0.39 -4.40 2.84
CA ALA A 8 -0.04 -4.49 4.23
C ALA A 8 1.13 -4.75 5.18
N THR A 9 0.98 -4.39 6.46
CA THR A 9 2.01 -4.64 7.48
C THR A 9 2.22 -6.13 7.67
N ILE A 10 3.43 -6.61 7.39
CA ILE A 10 3.82 -8.00 7.61
C ILE A 10 4.58 -8.08 8.92
N GLN A 11 4.11 -8.93 9.82
CA GLN A 11 4.81 -9.27 11.05
C GLN A 11 5.12 -10.76 11.03
N THR A 12 6.40 -11.10 11.04
CA THR A 12 6.86 -12.49 10.98
C THR A 12 8.11 -12.69 11.83
N LEU A 13 8.48 -13.93 12.06
CA LEU A 13 9.68 -14.33 12.79
C LEU A 13 10.67 -14.90 11.78
N GLU A 14 11.70 -14.12 11.46
CA GLU A 14 12.77 -14.54 10.56
C GLU A 14 14.00 -14.87 11.40
N LYS A 15 14.48 -16.12 11.31
CA LYS A 15 15.64 -16.62 12.09
C LYS A 15 15.60 -16.26 13.59
N GLY A 16 14.43 -16.34 14.22
CA GLY A 16 14.25 -16.02 15.65
C GLY A 16 14.20 -14.53 15.97
N LYS A 17 14.24 -13.64 14.96
CA LYS A 17 14.03 -12.20 15.13
C LYS A 17 12.68 -11.78 14.57
N LYS A 18 11.94 -10.97 15.33
CA LYS A 18 10.69 -10.37 14.85
C LYS A 18 11.02 -9.38 13.73
N LEU A 19 10.62 -9.72 12.51
CA LEU A 19 10.71 -8.86 11.35
C LEU A 19 9.34 -8.20 11.12
N VAL A 20 9.33 -6.88 11.08
CA VAL A 20 8.15 -6.08 10.77
C VAL A 20 8.42 -5.31 9.49
N ILE A 21 7.69 -5.63 8.42
CA ILE A 21 7.75 -4.93 7.14
C ILE A 21 6.51 -4.07 7.04
N LYS A 22 6.68 -2.76 6.97
CA LYS A 22 5.56 -1.81 6.84
C LYS A 22 5.09 -1.76 5.38
N PRO A 23 3.81 -1.49 5.13
CA PRO A 23 3.34 -1.20 3.80
C PRO A 23 4.04 0.05 3.27
N SER A 24 4.47 -0.01 2.01
CA SER A 24 5.02 1.15 1.30
C SER A 24 4.70 1.02 -0.17
N ALA A 25 4.44 2.16 -0.80
CA ALA A 25 4.31 2.28 -2.25
C ALA A 25 5.66 2.10 -2.96
N GLU A 26 6.76 2.19 -2.22
CA GLU A 26 8.11 2.00 -2.75
C GLU A 26 8.52 0.52 -2.77
N PRO A 27 9.32 0.09 -3.77
CA PRO A 27 9.86 -1.27 -3.84
C PRO A 27 10.77 -1.56 -2.65
N GLN A 28 10.35 -2.46 -1.76
CA GLN A 28 11.09 -2.89 -0.59
C GLN A 28 11.72 -4.27 -0.78
N GLU A 29 12.85 -4.51 -0.13
CA GLU A 29 13.49 -5.83 -0.13
C GLU A 29 12.74 -6.77 0.82
N VAL A 30 12.28 -7.91 0.28
CA VAL A 30 11.59 -8.94 1.05
C VAL A 30 12.42 -10.23 1.05
N PRO A 31 12.62 -10.88 2.20
CA PRO A 31 13.35 -12.14 2.28
C PRO A 31 12.72 -13.21 1.39
N LYS A 32 13.51 -13.87 0.54
CA LYS A 32 13.03 -14.90 -0.41
C LYS A 32 12.25 -16.04 0.26
N ALA A 33 12.58 -16.37 1.51
CA ALA A 33 11.86 -17.36 2.31
C ALA A 33 10.38 -17.00 2.52
N LEU A 34 10.08 -15.70 2.62
CA LEU A 34 8.74 -15.17 2.87
C LEU A 34 8.03 -14.77 1.57
N VAL A 35 8.77 -14.40 0.53
CA VAL A 35 8.22 -13.95 -0.76
C VAL A 35 7.12 -14.88 -1.29
N LYS A 36 7.37 -16.21 -1.33
CA LYS A 36 6.40 -17.18 -1.88
C LYS A 36 5.09 -17.19 -1.09
N GLU A 37 5.17 -17.11 0.24
CA GLU A 37 3.99 -17.09 1.11
C GLU A 37 3.24 -15.75 0.98
N LEU A 38 3.98 -14.64 0.98
CA LEU A 38 3.41 -13.29 0.92
C LEU A 38 2.79 -12.98 -0.45
N LEU A 39 3.37 -13.46 -1.55
CA LEU A 39 2.77 -13.39 -2.88
C LEU A 39 1.50 -14.24 -2.95
N GLY A 40 1.54 -15.48 -2.41
CA GLY A 40 0.36 -16.35 -2.37
C GLY A 40 -0.80 -15.77 -1.56
N LYS A 41 -0.51 -14.95 -0.55
CA LYS A 41 -1.49 -14.20 0.24
C LYS A 41 -1.89 -12.85 -0.36
N GLY A 42 -1.25 -12.40 -1.44
CA GLY A 42 -1.47 -11.08 -2.05
C GLY A 42 -1.01 -9.90 -1.21
N LEU A 43 -0.10 -10.12 -0.24
CA LEU A 43 0.42 -9.08 0.66
C LEU A 43 1.55 -8.27 0.03
N ILE A 44 2.24 -8.84 -0.96
CA ILE A 44 3.30 -8.19 -1.73
C ILE A 44 3.08 -8.35 -3.23
N VAL A 45 3.66 -7.46 -4.04
CA VAL A 45 3.57 -7.49 -5.51
C VAL A 45 4.95 -7.26 -6.12
N GLU A 46 5.29 -8.02 -7.17
CA GLU A 46 6.54 -7.84 -7.92
C GLU A 46 6.52 -6.53 -8.71
N THR A 47 7.54 -5.69 -8.52
CA THR A 47 7.63 -4.38 -9.18
C THR A 47 8.05 -4.46 -10.66
N GLY A 48 8.13 -5.66 -11.22
CA GLY A 48 8.51 -5.92 -12.62
C GLY A 48 7.34 -6.33 -13.54
N THR A 49 6.15 -6.58 -12.99
CA THR A 49 4.95 -6.87 -13.78
C THR A 49 4.05 -5.66 -13.71
N GLY A 50 3.99 -4.89 -14.80
CA GLY A 50 3.16 -3.69 -14.92
C GLY A 50 1.73 -3.98 -14.50
N SER A 51 1.37 -3.58 -13.30
CA SER A 51 -0.01 -3.45 -12.82
C SER A 51 0.02 -2.52 -11.61
N ALA A 52 0.26 -1.25 -11.91
CA ALA A 52 -0.26 -0.16 -11.12
C ALA A 52 -1.78 -0.31 -11.06
N LYS A 53 -2.30 -1.03 -10.06
CA LYS A 53 -3.72 -0.94 -9.71
C LYS A 53 -3.96 -1.26 -8.23
N SER A 54 -4.20 -0.17 -7.50
CA SER A 54 -5.00 -0.06 -6.27
C SER A 54 -4.45 -0.75 -5.01
N ALA A 55 -4.44 -0.16 -3.81
CA ALA A 55 -5.02 1.07 -3.33
C ALA A 55 -4.23 1.49 -2.09
N ALA A 56 -3.78 2.74 -2.06
CA ALA A 56 -3.41 3.43 -0.82
C ALA A 56 -3.69 4.91 -1.02
N GLU A 57 -4.97 5.23 -1.17
CA GLU A 57 -5.46 6.57 -0.87
C GLU A 57 -6.72 6.39 -0.03
N PRO A 58 -6.69 6.60 1.30
CA PRO A 58 -7.82 7.25 1.91
C PRO A 58 -7.77 8.69 1.40
N THR A 59 -8.38 8.95 0.24
CA THR A 59 -8.68 10.31 -0.19
C THR A 59 -9.75 10.84 0.77
N GLN A 60 -9.34 11.28 1.96
CA GLN A 60 -10.10 12.25 2.73
C GLN A 60 -9.66 13.64 2.25
N ALA A 61 -9.92 13.93 0.97
CA ALA A 61 -10.01 15.29 0.49
C ALA A 61 -11.47 15.69 0.68
N GLY A 62 -11.79 16.17 1.89
CA GLY A 62 -12.96 17.00 2.09
C GLY A 62 -12.68 18.36 1.48
N ASP A 63 -12.69 18.41 0.15
CA ASP A 63 -12.61 19.63 -0.65
C ASP A 63 -13.93 19.74 -1.40
N ASP A 64 -15.01 20.02 -0.64
CA ASP A 64 -16.22 20.59 -1.23
C ASP A 64 -16.00 22.10 -1.28
N THR A 65 -15.21 22.49 -2.27
CA THR A 65 -15.16 23.86 -2.77
C THR A 65 -16.54 24.19 -3.34
N GLY A 66 -17.27 25.03 -2.60
CA GLY A 66 -18.14 26.09 -3.13
C GLY A 66 -19.32 25.67 -4.02
N THR A 67 -20.52 25.64 -3.43
CA THR A 67 -21.69 26.24 -4.09
C THR A 67 -21.99 27.54 -3.35
N GLY A 68 -21.61 28.66 -3.97
CA GLY A 68 -22.25 29.94 -3.65
C GLY A 68 -23.70 29.86 -4.08
N ASP A 69 -24.61 30.07 -3.13
CA ASP A 69 -26.01 30.38 -3.42
C ASP A 69 -26.28 31.75 -2.80
N ASP A 70 -25.89 32.78 -3.54
CA ASP A 70 -26.39 34.13 -3.38
C ASP A 70 -27.89 34.11 -3.70
N ASN A 71 -28.75 34.04 -2.69
CA ASN A 71 -30.15 34.43 -2.83
C ASN A 71 -30.51 35.51 -1.81
N SER A 72 -30.03 36.72 -2.10
CA SER A 72 -30.64 37.95 -1.62
C SER A 72 -31.89 38.22 -2.47
N GLY A 73 -33.09 37.98 -1.95
CA GLY A 73 -34.33 38.39 -2.62
C GLY A 73 -35.61 37.67 -2.17
N ASP A 74 -36.22 38.15 -1.09
CA ASP A 74 -37.55 38.80 -1.03
C ASP A 74 -37.80 39.28 0.42
#